data_AF-A0A4U1MHM5-F1
#
_entry.id   AF-A0A4U1MHM5-F1
#
_cell.length_a   1.000
_cell.length_b   1.000
_cell.length_c   1.000
_cell.angle_alpha   90.00
_cell.angle_beta   90.00
_cell.angle_gamma   90.00
#
_symmetry.space_group_name_H-M   'P 1'
#
loop_
_entity.id
_entity.type
_entity.pdbx_description
1 polymer ?
#
loop_
_entity_poly.entity_id
_entity_poly.type
_entity_poly.pdbx_seq_one_letter_code
_entity_poly.pdbx_strand_id
1 'polypeptide(L)' 'MKTWLSLLGGLIIGITLSYFLLDYNGWTIYQTGMNGEVTNTINELDFNLITNAFLIVAATSIVIYAVLTLIEKKTGEL' A
#
# COMPACT_ATOMS: atom_id res chain seq x y z
N MET A 1 13.94 -10.26 15.86
CA MET A 1 13.67 -10.71 14.47
C MET A 1 12.22 -10.49 14.04
N LYS A 2 11.25 -10.80 14.91
CA LYS A 2 9.80 -10.65 14.65
C LYS A 2 9.34 -9.30 14.08
N THR A 3 9.86 -8.19 14.58
CA THR A 3 9.50 -6.85 14.08
C THR A 3 9.84 -6.70 12.59
N TRP A 4 11.06 -7.08 12.19
CA TRP A 4 11.49 -7.05 10.79
C TRP A 4 10.68 -8.02 9.92
N LEU A 5 10.41 -9.23 10.43
CA LEU A 5 9.62 -10.22 9.72
C LEU A 5 8.17 -9.75 9.49
N SER A 6 7.61 -9.05 10.49
CA SER A 6 6.26 -8.48 10.41
C SER A 6 6.17 -7.31 9.45
N LEU A 7 7.19 -6.44 9.44
CA LEU A 7 7.27 -5.31 8.51
C LEU A 7 7.47 -5.79 7.06
N LEU A 8 8.41 -6.71 6.81
CA LEU A 8 8.64 -7.26 5.48
C LEU A 8 7.44 -8.08 4.98
N GLY A 9 6.90 -8.96 5.83
CA GLY A 9 5.71 -9.74 5.50
C GLY A 9 4.48 -8.86 5.26
N GLY A 10 4.26 -7.87 6.12
CA GLY A 10 3.16 -6.92 5.98
C GLY A 10 3.30 -6.00 4.78
N LEU A 11 4.53 -5.62 4.40
CA LEU A 11 4.77 -4.89 3.17
C LEU A 11 4.40 -5.71 1.94
N ILE A 12 4.90 -6.95 1.83
CA ILE A 12 4.64 -7.82 0.66
C ILE A 12 3.15 -8.15 0.57
N ILE A 13 2.56 -8.63 1.66
CA ILE A 13 1.14 -9.01 1.69
C ILE A 13 0.26 -7.78 1.52
N GLY A 14 0.57 -6.68 2.21
CA GLY A 14 -0.22 -5.45 2.16
C GLY A 14 -0.21 -4.80 0.79
N ILE A 15 0.93 -4.75 0.08
CA ILE A 15 0.99 -4.27 -1.31
C ILE A 15 0.16 -5.18 -2.23
N THR A 16 0.30 -6.50 -2.08
CA THR A 16 -0.46 -7.47 -2.88
C THR A 16 -1.96 -7.28 -2.68
N LEU A 17 -2.42 -7.16 -1.43
CA LEU A 17 -3.82 -6.90 -1.12
C LEU A 17 -4.30 -5.56 -1.66
N SER A 18 -3.48 -4.51 -1.54
CA SER A 18 -3.81 -3.18 -2.05
C SER A 18 -4.06 -3.20 -3.56
N TYR A 19 -3.27 -3.96 -4.31
CA TYR A 19 -3.44 -4.12 -5.76
C TYR A 19 -4.79 -4.74 -6.15
N PHE A 20 -5.32 -5.66 -5.34
CA PHE A 20 -6.61 -6.32 -5.64
C PHE A 20 -7.82 -5.61 -5.02
N LEU A 21 -7.63 -4.85 -3.94
CA LEU A 21 -8.73 -4.25 -3.17
C LEU A 21 -8.96 -2.77 -3.48
N LEU A 22 -7.97 -2.06 -4.01
CA LEU A 22 -8.04 -0.62 -4.23
C LEU A 22 -7.98 -0.29 -5.72
N ASP A 23 -8.88 0.58 -6.16
CA ASP A 23 -8.88 1.12 -7.51
C ASP A 23 -8.11 2.45 -7.57
N TYR A 24 -7.33 2.62 -8.64
CA TYR A 24 -6.69 3.91 -8.94
C TYR A 24 -7.73 4.90 -9.49
N ASN A 25 -7.84 6.05 -8.82
CA ASN A 25 -8.75 7.15 -9.11
C ASN A 25 -8.02 8.50 -9.19
N GLY A 26 -6.77 8.50 -9.68
CA GLY A 26 -6.01 9.72 -9.91
C GLY A 26 -6.55 10.54 -11.09
N TRP A 27 -6.35 11.86 -11.03
CA TRP A 27 -6.75 12.76 -12.12
C TRP A 27 -5.62 12.93 -13.13
N THR A 28 -5.97 12.87 -14.41
CA THR A 28 -5.08 13.27 -15.51
C THR A 28 -5.62 14.55 -16.13
N ILE A 29 -4.83 15.61 -16.05
CA ILE A 29 -5.14 16.91 -16.64
C ILE A 29 -4.41 17.01 -17.98
N TYR A 30 -5.17 17.18 -19.06
CA TYR A 30 -4.64 17.47 -20.38
C TYR A 30 -4.70 18.97 -20.62
N GLN A 31 -3.55 19.58 -20.88
CA GLN A 31 -3.45 20.96 -21.32
C GLN A 31 -3.38 20.98 -22.84
N THR A 32 -4.29 21.72 -23.46
CA THR A 32 -4.41 21.78 -24.93
C THR A 32 -4.04 23.17 -25.45
N GLY A 33 -3.22 23.20 -26.50
CA GLY A 33 -2.84 24.43 -27.20
C GLY A 33 -3.96 24.97 -28.10
N MET A 34 -3.77 26.18 -28.64
CA MET A 34 -4.76 26.83 -29.51
C MET A 34 -5.11 26.05 -30.79
N ASN A 35 -4.22 25.14 -31.21
CA ASN A 35 -4.43 24.25 -32.36
C ASN A 35 -5.12 22.91 -32.00
N GLY A 36 -5.50 22.70 -30.73
CA GLY A 36 -6.15 21.47 -30.29
C GLY A 36 -5.17 20.34 -29.94
N GLU A 37 -3.86 20.54 -30.05
CA GLU A 37 -2.87 19.55 -29.64
C GLU A 37 -2.65 19.54 -28.13
N VAL A 38 -2.50 18.35 -27.54
CA VAL A 38 -2.10 18.20 -26.13
C VAL A 38 -0.66 18.69 -26.00
N THR A 39 -0.47 19.82 -25.33
CA THR A 39 0.84 20.42 -25.09
C THR A 39 1.47 19.89 -23.81
N ASN A 40 0.66 19.56 -22.80
CA ASN A 40 1.11 18.93 -21.56
C ASN A 40 0.09 17.93 -21.02
N THR A 41 0.58 16.90 -20.32
CA THR A 41 -0.23 15.97 -19.54
C THR A 41 0.31 15.97 -18.11
N ILE A 42 -0.53 16.31 -17.14
CA ILE A 42 -0.21 16.32 -15.71
C ILE A 42 -1.00 15.19 -15.06
N ASN A 43 -0.30 14.23 -14.45
CA ASN A 43 -0.93 13.19 -13.65
C ASN A 43 -0.83 13.57 -12.18
N GLU A 44 -1.98 13.69 -11.51
CA GLU A 44 -2.03 13.90 -10.08
C GLU A 44 -1.85 12.58 -9.33
N LEU A 45 -1.22 12.69 -8.16
CA LEU A 45 -1.03 11.57 -7.27
C LEU A 45 -2.37 11.19 -6.64
N ASP A 46 -2.74 9.90 -6.71
CA ASP A 46 -3.91 9.41 -5.99
C ASP A 46 -3.57 9.22 -4.51
N PHE A 47 -3.75 10.29 -3.73
CA PHE A 47 -3.51 10.25 -2.29
C PHE A 47 -4.46 9.29 -1.55
N ASN A 48 -5.67 9.07 -2.06
CA ASN A 48 -6.58 8.11 -1.43
C ASN A 48 -6.04 6.69 -1.59
N LEU A 49 -5.60 6.33 -2.80
CA LEU A 49 -4.96 5.03 -3.04
C LEU A 49 -3.73 4.85 -2.15
N ILE A 50 -2.86 5.86 -2.08
CA ILE A 50 -1.62 5.78 -1.30
C ILE A 50 -1.90 5.64 0.19
N THR A 51 -2.80 6.47 0.74
CA THR A 51 -3.15 6.40 2.16
C THR A 51 -3.84 5.09 2.50
N ASN A 52 -4.78 4.60 1.66
CA ASN A 52 -5.45 3.33 1.89
C ASN A 52 -4.48 2.15 1.78
N ALA A 53 -3.57 2.14 0.80
CA ALA A 53 -2.55 1.12 0.66
C ALA A 53 -1.61 1.10 1.88
N PHE A 54 -1.21 2.28 2.37
CA PHE A 54 -0.42 2.40 3.60
C PHE A 54 -1.16 1.81 4.81
N LEU A 55 -2.46 2.10 4.96
CA LEU A 55 -3.27 1.54 6.05
C LEU A 55 -3.37 0.01 5.98
N ILE A 56 -3.51 -0.56 4.77
CA ILE A 56 -3.51 -2.01 4.56
C ILE A 56 -2.15 -2.62 4.95
N VAL A 57 -1.04 -2.01 4.52
CA VAL A 57 0.32 -2.46 4.91
C VAL A 57 0.53 -2.38 6.42
N ALA A 58 0.07 -1.30 7.07
CA ALA A 58 0.18 -1.14 8.51
C ALA A 58 -0.66 -2.20 9.24
N ALA A 59 -1.92 -2.40 8.82
CA ALA A 59 -2.83 -3.38 9.41
C ALA A 59 -2.29 -4.81 9.27
N THR A 60 -1.82 -5.19 8.08
CA THR A 60 -1.25 -6.52 7.84
C THR A 60 0.03 -6.74 8.66
N SER A 61 0.89 -5.72 8.77
CA SER A 61 2.09 -5.79 9.63
C SER A 61 1.74 -6.02 11.10
N ILE A 62 0.72 -5.32 11.63
CA ILE A 62 0.24 -5.49 13.00
C ILE A 62 -0.32 -6.91 13.20
N VAL A 63 -1.11 -7.40 12.26
CA VAL A 63 -1.68 -8.77 12.33
C VAL A 63 -0.58 -9.82 12.35
N ILE A 64 0.42 -9.71 11.48
CA ILE A 64 1.55 -10.66 11.44
C ILE A 64 2.33 -10.60 12.76
N TYR A 65 2.61 -9.40 13.27
CA TYR A 65 3.29 -9.24 14.56
C TYR A 65 2.51 -9.88 15.71
N ALA A 66 1.19 -9.67 15.75
CA ALA A 66 0.32 -10.26 16.75
C ALA A 66 0.32 -11.80 16.67
N VAL A 67 0.21 -12.36 15.47
CA VAL A 67 0.27 -13.81 15.23
C VAL A 67 1.62 -14.37 15.69
N LEU A 68 2.73 -13.75 15.31
CA LEU A 68 4.07 -14.19 15.74
C LEU A 68 4.22 -14.12 17.26
N THR A 69 3.70 -13.08 17.90
CA THR A 69 3.70 -12.93 19.37
C THR A 69 2.89 -14.04 20.05
N LEU A 70 1.75 -14.42 19.48
CA LEU A 70 0.93 -15.51 20.01
C LEU A 70 1.61 -16.88 19.84
N ILE A 71 2.33 -17.09 18.74
CA ILE A 71 3.14 -18.30 18.50
C ILE A 71 4.27 -18.36 19.53
N GLU A 72 5.07 -17.30 19.68
CA GLU A 72 6.15 -17.21 20.69
C GLU A 72 5.67 -17.58 22.09
N LYS A 73 4.50 -17.06 22.47
CA LYS A 73 3.92 -17.33 23.79
C LYS A 73 3.51 -18.80 23.98
N LYS A 74 3.18 -19.52 22.90
CA LYS A 74 2.75 -20.92 22.94
C LYS A 74 3.92 -21.90 22.84
N THR A 75 4.87 -21.66 21.96
CA THR A 75 6.02 -22.55 21.72
C THR A 75 7.26 -22.18 22.53
N GLY A 76 7.33 -20.96 23.08
CA GLY A 76 8.53 -20.46 23.76
C GLY A 76 9.67 -20.08 22.82
N GLU A 77 9.42 -20.10 21.50
CA GLU A 77 10.42 -19.91 20.43
C GLU A 77 9.94 -18.87 19.42
N LEU A 78 10.87 -18.02 18.94
CA LEU A 78 10.68 -17.09 17.82
C LEU A 78 11.98 -16.79 17.05
#